data_AF-A0AAU0WCN1-F1
#
_entry.id   AF-A0AAU0WCN1-F1
#
_cell.length_a   1.000
_cell.length_b   1.000
_cell.length_c   1.000
_cell.angle_alpha   90.00
_cell.angle_beta   90.00
_cell.angle_gamma   90.00
#
_symmetry.space_group_name_H-M   'P 1'
#
loop_
_entity.id
_entity.type
_entity.pdbx_description
1 polymer ?
#
loop_
_entity_poly.entity_id
_entity_poly.type
_entity_poly.pdbx_seq_one_letter_code
_entity_poly.pdbx_strand_id
1 'polypeptide(L)'
;MARRRSLAFVGVAALVPLVASAASAQAASASLTVTTLGRHGGKVSTTVTVVAVPSGQTYSVKSGKRISLPSGRYLAMTDIYESAADGLGTDTIGAQVVKVSGSKSVTLDARKGKAVKVSLDTPADVTDPPRISAQVCAASMDMPSAFSAGGWNDEGSLYAIPNASKLLQFGYLAQWSGNDSYVAVKNTTGIPAAPGGSFKRSGLATVHFSVRSGTEMGSQVYTALQAEPKVDDCTTDLMAGVRDEDAPYGATVHVAPGTWQPRDDIFGSNGDDVGGGFPKLRTLKAGQSLTQSFGRAVWGPMGNLPLLGQKSVTLSADALIGDLDIGGDWGDITKETVVLSKGGTTVKKQTLTDWRTGPAEFSAGIRSAGWYRLTVDAHRYRPGITFPAGMLSPRATLDWHFKVADPAKALVAPVFLTRFLPTGLNSHNQAAPDSTTTVDVSAGRASQGPDIKLTKVTAKSVRVWSSADGGRTWKAATVKRSGSAWQASVHNPASGAVALRSEVTDSAGDRSVETVYRAYAIG
;
A
#
# COMPACT_ATOMS: atom_id res chain seq x y z
N MET A 1 -28.83 -7.40 -2.21
CA MET A 1 -28.41 -6.60 -3.39
C MET A 1 -27.04 -6.00 -3.09
N ALA A 2 -25.96 -6.65 -3.54
CA ALA A 2 -24.63 -6.08 -3.45
C ALA A 2 -24.54 -4.92 -4.45
N ARG A 3 -24.49 -3.68 -3.95
CA ARG A 3 -24.25 -2.49 -4.78
C ARG A 3 -22.85 -2.63 -5.37
N ARG A 4 -22.69 -2.61 -6.71
CA ARG A 4 -21.38 -2.62 -7.39
C ARG A 4 -20.59 -1.41 -6.89
N ARG A 5 -19.73 -1.61 -5.87
CA ARG A 5 -18.70 -0.64 -5.51
C ARG A 5 -17.67 -0.74 -6.62
N SER A 6 -17.49 0.34 -7.37
CA SER A 6 -16.47 0.40 -8.41
C SER A 6 -15.12 0.08 -7.77
N LEU A 7 -14.53 -1.08 -8.12
CA LEU A 7 -13.08 -1.21 -8.11
C LEU A 7 -12.62 -0.24 -9.18
N ALA A 8 -12.36 1.01 -8.78
CA ALA A 8 -11.68 1.94 -9.64
C ALA A 8 -10.31 1.30 -9.90
N PHE A 9 -10.03 0.96 -11.16
CA PHE A 9 -8.65 0.91 -11.61
C PHE A 9 -8.09 2.29 -11.30
N VAL A 10 -7.29 2.40 -10.24
CA VAL A 10 -6.59 3.64 -9.92
C VAL A 10 -5.47 3.74 -10.95
N GLY A 11 -5.86 4.08 -12.19
CA GLY A 11 -4.92 4.65 -13.13
C GLY A 11 -4.41 5.89 -12.44
N VAL A 12 -3.14 5.87 -12.02
CA VAL A 12 -2.46 7.04 -11.51
C VAL A 12 -2.62 8.12 -12.58
N ALA A 13 -3.50 9.08 -12.32
CA ALA A 13 -3.52 10.31 -13.07
C ALA A 13 -2.21 11.01 -12.70
N ALA A 14 -1.15 10.74 -13.46
CA ALA A 14 0.08 11.49 -13.35
C ALA A 14 -0.30 12.95 -13.62
N LEU A 15 -0.36 13.76 -12.55
CA LEU A 15 -0.35 15.21 -12.63
C LEU A 15 1.04 15.58 -13.14
N VAL A 16 1.23 15.47 -14.46
CA VAL A 16 2.41 16.01 -15.12
C VAL A 16 2.31 17.53 -14.98
N PRO A 17 3.30 18.21 -14.36
CA PRO A 17 3.32 19.66 -14.38
C PRO A 17 3.29 20.12 -15.85
N LEU A 18 2.38 21.04 -16.16
CA LEU A 18 2.30 21.72 -17.46
C LEU A 18 3.60 22.50 -17.70
N VAL A 19 4.63 21.81 -18.17
CA VAL A 19 5.73 22.46 -18.89
C VAL A 19 5.19 22.68 -20.29
N ALA A 20 4.74 23.90 -20.56
CA ALA A 20 4.38 24.34 -21.89
C ALA A 20 5.64 24.39 -22.76
N SER A 21 6.11 23.22 -23.21
CA SER A 21 6.90 23.15 -24.42
C SER A 21 5.97 23.65 -25.54
N ALA A 22 6.40 24.71 -26.22
CA ALA A 22 5.72 25.23 -27.39
C ALA A 22 5.79 24.19 -28.53
N ALA A 23 5.03 23.11 -28.39
CA ALA A 23 4.70 22.22 -29.48
C ALA A 23 3.75 23.01 -30.39
N SER A 24 4.15 23.18 -31.65
CA SER A 24 3.33 23.83 -32.67
C SER A 24 1.91 23.26 -32.61
N ALA A 25 0.92 24.13 -32.42
CA ALA A 25 -0.49 23.73 -32.37
C ALA A 25 -0.87 23.09 -33.71
N GLN A 26 -0.76 21.77 -33.78
CA GLN A 26 -1.16 21.01 -34.96
C GLN A 26 -2.68 20.98 -34.93
N ALA A 27 -3.29 21.89 -35.72
CA ALA A 27 -4.72 22.09 -35.74
C ALA A 27 -5.45 20.75 -35.87
N ALA A 28 -6.43 20.49 -34.99
CA ALA A 28 -7.24 19.29 -35.01
C ALA A 28 -8.10 19.25 -36.28
N SER A 29 -7.52 18.74 -37.36
CA SER A 29 -8.12 18.67 -38.70
C SER A 29 -8.84 17.35 -38.97
N ALA A 30 -8.77 16.40 -38.04
CA ALA A 30 -9.37 15.08 -38.15
C ALA A 30 -10.32 14.82 -36.97
N SER A 31 -11.16 13.80 -37.10
CA SER A 31 -12.08 13.41 -36.03
C SER A 31 -12.31 11.90 -35.98
N LEU A 32 -12.62 11.42 -34.79
CA LEU A 32 -12.95 10.02 -34.53
C LEU A 32 -14.33 9.94 -33.87
N THR A 33 -15.16 9.02 -34.34
CA THR A 33 -16.38 8.59 -33.64
C THR A 33 -16.24 7.11 -33.32
N VAL A 34 -16.30 6.76 -32.04
CA VAL A 34 -16.27 5.36 -31.60
C VAL A 34 -17.67 4.98 -31.15
N THR A 35 -18.27 3.99 -31.80
CA THR A 35 -19.56 3.41 -31.37
C THR A 35 -19.31 2.09 -30.66
N THR A 36 -20.02 1.85 -29.56
CA THR A 36 -19.98 0.58 -28.85
C THR A 36 -21.33 -0.12 -28.99
N LEU A 37 -21.29 -1.40 -29.36
CA LEU A 37 -22.47 -2.26 -29.42
C LEU A 37 -22.34 -3.34 -28.35
N GLY A 38 -23.42 -3.58 -27.61
CA GLY A 38 -23.54 -4.68 -26.66
C GLY A 38 -23.66 -6.03 -27.37
N ARG A 39 -23.60 -7.10 -26.59
CA ARG A 39 -23.79 -8.50 -26.98
C ARG A 39 -25.18 -8.75 -27.60
N HIS A 40 -26.17 -7.94 -27.27
CA HIS A 40 -27.50 -7.97 -27.90
C HIS A 40 -27.59 -7.09 -29.16
N GLY A 41 -26.49 -6.45 -29.58
CA GLY A 41 -26.42 -5.56 -30.75
C GLY A 41 -26.95 -4.15 -30.51
N GLY A 42 -27.54 -3.86 -29.35
CA GLY A 42 -27.94 -2.52 -28.95
C GLY A 42 -26.74 -1.59 -28.71
N LYS A 43 -26.93 -0.28 -28.90
CA LYS A 43 -25.89 0.71 -28.57
C LYS A 43 -25.74 0.82 -27.06
N VAL A 44 -24.51 0.77 -26.57
CA VAL A 44 -24.19 0.94 -25.14
C VAL A 44 -23.54 2.30 -24.95
N SER A 45 -24.01 3.11 -24.01
CA SER A 45 -23.36 4.38 -23.69
C SER A 45 -22.25 4.15 -22.66
N THR A 46 -21.00 4.15 -23.10
CA THR A 46 -19.81 4.04 -22.24
C THR A 46 -18.78 5.11 -22.59
N THR A 47 -17.83 5.36 -21.69
CA THR A 47 -16.66 6.19 -21.99
C THR A 47 -15.62 5.35 -22.71
N VAL A 48 -15.12 5.85 -23.84
CA VAL A 48 -14.03 5.24 -24.59
C VAL A 48 -12.76 6.03 -24.32
N THR A 49 -11.73 5.33 -23.84
CA THR A 49 -10.36 5.84 -23.70
C THR A 49 -9.69 5.80 -25.07
N VAL A 50 -9.18 6.94 -25.53
CA VAL A 50 -8.47 7.06 -26.81
C VAL A 50 -7.04 7.50 -26.53
N VAL A 51 -6.06 6.71 -26.96
CA VAL A 51 -4.64 6.94 -26.68
C VAL A 51 -3.88 7.14 -27.99
N ALA A 52 -3.18 8.26 -28.13
CA ALA A 52 -2.32 8.52 -29.28
C ALA A 52 -1.03 7.68 -29.20
N VAL A 53 -0.60 7.10 -30.32
CA VAL A 53 0.62 6.29 -30.41
C VAL A 53 1.63 6.97 -31.33
N PRO A 54 2.89 7.20 -30.91
CA PRO A 54 3.51 6.71 -29.66
C PRO A 54 3.49 7.69 -28.48
N SER A 55 2.80 8.84 -28.58
CA SER A 55 2.96 9.91 -27.57
C SER A 55 2.30 9.65 -26.22
N GLY A 56 1.39 8.68 -26.10
CA GLY A 56 0.64 8.42 -24.88
C GLY A 56 -0.44 9.46 -24.56
N GLN A 57 -0.61 10.49 -25.40
CA GLN A 57 -1.63 11.51 -25.16
C GLN A 57 -3.02 10.87 -25.10
N THR A 58 -3.70 11.03 -23.97
CA THR A 58 -4.99 10.41 -23.70
C THR A 58 -6.13 11.39 -23.92
N TYR A 59 -7.21 10.86 -24.47
CA TYR A 59 -8.48 11.53 -24.70
C TYR A 59 -9.62 10.63 -24.22
N SER A 60 -10.77 11.21 -23.94
CA SER A 60 -11.97 10.47 -23.56
C SER A 60 -13.16 10.95 -24.39
N VAL A 61 -13.95 10.02 -24.88
CA VAL A 61 -15.17 10.33 -25.66
C VAL A 61 -16.29 9.39 -25.26
N LYS A 62 -17.52 9.90 -25.15
CA LYS A 62 -18.69 9.04 -24.97
C LYS A 62 -19.00 8.31 -26.28
N SER A 63 -19.37 7.03 -26.16
CA SER A 63 -19.78 6.22 -27.31
C SER A 63 -20.80 6.93 -28.21
N GLY A 64 -20.57 6.86 -29.52
CA GLY A 64 -21.37 7.51 -30.55
C GLY A 64 -21.15 9.02 -30.69
N LYS A 65 -20.31 9.64 -29.86
CA LYS A 65 -19.92 11.05 -29.99
C LYS A 65 -18.63 11.19 -30.78
N ARG A 66 -18.52 12.32 -31.48
CA ARG A 66 -17.33 12.70 -32.24
C ARG A 66 -16.33 13.42 -31.33
N ILE A 67 -15.05 13.09 -31.48
CA ILE A 67 -13.93 13.82 -30.86
C ILE A 67 -12.99 14.31 -31.97
N SER A 68 -12.55 15.57 -31.89
CA SER A 68 -11.55 16.14 -32.79
C SER A 68 -10.15 15.73 -32.33
N LEU A 69 -9.34 15.24 -33.26
CA LEU A 69 -8.01 14.71 -32.98
C LEU A 69 -7.04 15.15 -34.09
N PRO A 70 -5.74 15.32 -33.80
CA PRO A 70 -4.72 15.37 -34.84
C PRO A 70 -4.77 14.12 -35.72
N SER A 71 -4.40 14.25 -36.99
CA SER A 71 -4.19 13.06 -37.83
C SER A 71 -3.08 12.20 -37.24
N GLY A 72 -3.30 10.89 -37.15
CA GLY A 72 -2.37 10.02 -36.43
C GLY A 72 -2.89 8.61 -36.20
N ARG A 73 -2.17 7.85 -35.39
CA ARG A 73 -2.55 6.50 -34.98
C ARG A 73 -2.98 6.49 -33.53
N TYR A 74 -4.11 5.87 -33.26
CA TYR A 74 -4.74 5.85 -31.94
C TYR A 74 -5.16 4.43 -31.55
N LEU A 75 -5.24 4.19 -30.24
CA LEU A 75 -5.92 3.04 -29.65
C LEU A 75 -7.25 3.54 -29.08
N ALA A 76 -8.37 2.94 -29.47
CA ALA A 76 -9.68 3.19 -28.87
C ALA A 76 -10.07 1.97 -28.04
N MET A 77 -10.18 2.14 -26.72
CA MET A 77 -10.31 1.05 -25.74
C MET A 77 -11.45 1.35 -24.77
N THR A 78 -12.20 0.33 -24.37
CA THR A 78 -13.30 0.47 -23.40
C THR A 78 -13.72 -0.88 -22.84
N ASP A 79 -14.42 -0.85 -21.71
CA ASP A 79 -15.30 -1.91 -21.27
C ASP A 79 -16.74 -1.60 -21.70
N ILE A 80 -17.36 -2.56 -22.40
CA ILE A 80 -18.77 -2.52 -22.81
C ILE A 80 -19.57 -3.33 -21.80
N TYR A 81 -20.01 -2.64 -20.75
CA TYR A 81 -20.88 -3.21 -19.73
C TYR A 81 -22.36 -3.20 -20.15
N GLU A 82 -23.02 -4.35 -20.05
CA GLU A 82 -24.47 -4.50 -20.17
C GLU A 82 -25.05 -5.02 -18.87
N SER A 83 -25.90 -4.22 -18.22
CA SER A 83 -26.62 -4.63 -17.02
C SER A 83 -27.60 -5.76 -17.31
N ALA A 84 -27.73 -6.71 -16.39
CA ALA A 84 -28.82 -7.68 -16.37
C ALA A 84 -29.90 -7.25 -15.36
N ALA A 85 -31.14 -7.71 -15.55
CA ALA A 85 -32.22 -7.52 -14.58
C ALA A 85 -31.91 -8.27 -13.27
N ASP A 86 -31.31 -9.46 -13.40
CA ASP A 86 -30.84 -10.30 -12.30
C ASP A 86 -29.32 -10.55 -12.47
N GLY A 87 -28.54 -10.31 -11.42
CA GLY A 87 -27.09 -10.58 -11.40
C GLY A 87 -26.20 -9.42 -11.87
N LEU A 88 -24.95 -9.73 -12.20
CA LEU A 88 -23.90 -8.74 -12.46
C LEU A 88 -23.96 -8.11 -13.87
N GLY A 89 -24.67 -8.71 -14.84
CA GLY A 89 -24.59 -8.33 -16.24
C GLY A 89 -23.39 -8.96 -16.96
N THR A 90 -23.01 -8.42 -18.11
CA THR A 90 -21.82 -8.87 -18.86
C THR A 90 -20.86 -7.72 -19.14
N ASP A 91 -19.57 -8.02 -19.09
CA ASP A 91 -18.48 -7.08 -19.41
C ASP A 91 -17.79 -7.56 -20.68
N THR A 92 -17.55 -6.66 -21.65
CA THR A 92 -16.82 -6.99 -22.87
C THR A 92 -15.73 -5.95 -23.13
N ILE A 93 -14.48 -6.36 -22.87
CA ILE A 93 -13.30 -5.52 -23.06
C ILE A 93 -12.95 -5.49 -24.55
N GLY A 94 -12.79 -4.30 -25.10
CA GLY A 94 -12.52 -4.11 -26.52
C GLY A 94 -11.47 -3.05 -26.79
N ALA A 95 -10.64 -3.31 -27.80
CA ALA A 95 -9.67 -2.34 -28.29
C ALA A 95 -9.54 -2.40 -29.81
N GLN A 96 -9.39 -1.23 -30.43
CA GLN A 96 -9.05 -1.10 -31.86
C GLN A 96 -7.90 -0.14 -32.09
N VAL A 97 -7.01 -0.52 -33.00
CA VAL A 97 -6.00 0.38 -33.55
C VAL A 97 -6.62 1.13 -34.72
N VAL A 98 -6.61 2.46 -34.67
CA VAL A 98 -7.27 3.32 -35.64
C VAL A 98 -6.26 4.30 -36.22
N LYS A 99 -6.15 4.34 -37.56
CA LYS A 99 -5.51 5.44 -38.26
C LYS A 99 -6.56 6.51 -38.55
N VAL A 100 -6.38 7.69 -37.96
CA VAL A 100 -7.27 8.83 -38.09
C VAL A 100 -6.66 9.81 -39.09
N SER A 101 -7.37 10.02 -40.19
CA SER A 101 -7.08 11.01 -41.22
C SER A 101 -8.43 11.52 -41.73
N GLY A 102 -8.75 12.79 -41.52
CA GLY A 102 -10.11 13.32 -41.74
C GLY A 102 -11.12 12.74 -40.75
N SER A 103 -12.38 12.57 -41.17
CA SER A 103 -13.44 12.01 -40.29
C SER A 103 -13.46 10.48 -40.36
N LYS A 104 -13.18 9.81 -39.24
CA LYS A 104 -13.20 8.36 -39.11
C LYS A 104 -14.26 7.90 -38.12
N SER A 105 -14.95 6.82 -38.44
CA SER A 105 -15.83 6.12 -37.52
C SER A 105 -15.39 4.67 -37.37
N VAL A 106 -15.45 4.15 -36.15
CA VAL A 106 -15.15 2.76 -35.82
C VAL A 106 -16.16 2.22 -34.81
N THR A 107 -16.32 0.90 -34.80
CA THR A 107 -17.27 0.23 -33.90
C THR A 107 -16.55 -0.86 -33.10
N LEU A 108 -16.65 -0.77 -31.78
CA LEU A 108 -16.33 -1.85 -30.85
C LEU A 108 -17.60 -2.65 -30.59
N ASP A 109 -17.64 -3.89 -31.08
CA ASP A 109 -18.85 -4.73 -31.10
C ASP A 109 -18.68 -5.92 -30.17
N ALA A 110 -19.37 -5.91 -29.02
CA ALA A 110 -19.25 -6.93 -27.99
C ALA A 110 -19.71 -8.32 -28.46
N ARG A 111 -20.51 -8.42 -29.53
CA ARG A 111 -20.87 -9.71 -30.16
C ARG A 111 -19.65 -10.44 -30.72
N LYS A 112 -18.58 -9.72 -31.05
CA LYS A 112 -17.30 -10.29 -31.48
C LYS A 112 -16.43 -10.75 -30.30
N GLY A 113 -16.83 -10.43 -29.08
CA GLY A 113 -16.16 -10.83 -27.85
C GLY A 113 -16.15 -12.35 -27.68
N LYS A 114 -14.99 -12.90 -27.33
CA LYS A 114 -14.82 -14.29 -26.93
C LYS A 114 -14.76 -14.35 -25.41
N ALA A 115 -15.40 -15.37 -24.83
CA ALA A 115 -15.40 -15.55 -23.38
C ALA A 115 -13.96 -15.69 -22.89
N VAL A 116 -13.62 -14.97 -21.82
CA VAL A 116 -12.35 -15.15 -21.13
C VAL A 116 -12.50 -16.43 -20.29
N LYS A 117 -11.80 -17.49 -20.68
CA LYS A 117 -11.93 -18.82 -20.04
C LYS A 117 -10.65 -19.20 -19.33
N VAL A 118 -10.70 -19.37 -18.02
CA VAL A 118 -9.56 -19.72 -17.21
C VAL A 118 -9.88 -20.96 -16.41
N SER A 119 -9.04 -21.99 -16.56
CA SER A 119 -9.24 -23.27 -15.88
C SER A 119 -8.15 -23.55 -14.87
N LEU A 120 -8.54 -24.18 -13.77
CA LEU A 120 -7.70 -24.73 -12.73
C LEU A 120 -8.27 -26.10 -12.34
N ASP A 121 -7.42 -27.06 -12.01
CA ASP A 121 -7.80 -28.34 -11.43
C ASP A 121 -8.20 -28.17 -9.95
N THR A 122 -9.25 -27.39 -9.70
CA THR A 122 -9.71 -26.95 -8.37
C THR A 122 -10.00 -28.12 -7.41
N PRO A 123 -9.90 -27.90 -6.09
CA PRO A 123 -10.39 -28.87 -5.11
C PRO A 123 -11.93 -28.93 -5.11
N ALA A 124 -12.49 -29.92 -4.40
CA ALA A 124 -13.93 -30.16 -4.36
C ALA A 124 -14.73 -29.06 -3.63
N ASP A 125 -14.11 -28.29 -2.74
CA ASP A 125 -14.75 -27.19 -2.00
C ASP A 125 -14.94 -25.91 -2.85
N VAL A 126 -14.25 -25.80 -3.99
CA VAL A 126 -14.47 -24.71 -4.94
C VAL A 126 -15.64 -25.10 -5.86
N THR A 127 -16.77 -24.43 -5.68
CA THR A 127 -18.02 -24.75 -6.39
C THR A 127 -18.44 -23.67 -7.39
N ASP A 128 -18.03 -22.42 -7.17
CA ASP A 128 -18.35 -21.29 -8.03
C ASP A 128 -17.34 -21.11 -9.17
N PRO A 129 -17.77 -20.53 -10.31
CA PRO A 129 -16.85 -20.13 -11.37
C PRO A 129 -15.84 -19.09 -10.87
N PRO A 130 -14.63 -19.00 -11.49
CA PRO A 130 -13.69 -17.98 -11.09
C PRO A 130 -14.22 -16.58 -11.39
N ARG A 131 -13.93 -15.66 -10.47
CA ARG A 131 -14.01 -14.22 -10.76
C ARG A 131 -12.78 -13.82 -11.56
N ILE A 132 -12.98 -13.14 -12.68
CA ILE A 132 -11.93 -12.71 -13.57
C ILE A 132 -11.93 -11.19 -13.66
N SER A 133 -10.78 -10.56 -13.38
CA SER A 133 -10.49 -9.17 -13.68
C SER A 133 -9.57 -9.13 -14.88
N ALA A 134 -9.90 -8.37 -15.93
CA ALA A 134 -9.07 -8.28 -17.11
C ALA A 134 -9.00 -6.84 -17.63
N GLN A 135 -7.93 -6.54 -18.35
CA GLN A 135 -7.71 -5.24 -18.96
C GLN A 135 -6.90 -5.34 -20.25
N VAL A 136 -7.09 -4.34 -21.11
CA VAL A 136 -6.29 -4.12 -22.32
C VAL A 136 -5.51 -2.82 -22.17
N CYS A 137 -4.23 -2.82 -22.55
CA CYS A 137 -3.30 -1.72 -22.33
C CYS A 137 -2.54 -1.35 -23.61
N ALA A 138 -2.05 -0.11 -23.66
CA ALA A 138 -1.17 0.38 -24.73
C ALA A 138 0.27 -0.14 -24.55
N ALA A 139 0.66 -1.17 -25.30
CA ALA A 139 1.90 -1.93 -25.09
C ALA A 139 3.21 -1.15 -25.31
N SER A 140 3.17 -0.06 -26.08
CA SER A 140 4.36 0.69 -26.50
C SER A 140 4.55 1.99 -25.72
N MET A 141 4.08 2.04 -24.47
CA MET A 141 4.18 3.17 -23.56
C MET A 141 4.97 2.75 -22.33
N ASP A 142 5.65 3.70 -21.68
CA ASP A 142 6.12 3.49 -20.31
C ASP A 142 4.88 3.37 -19.40
N MET A 143 4.80 2.32 -18.58
CA MET A 143 3.62 1.97 -17.77
C MET A 143 2.33 1.77 -18.58
N PRO A 144 2.22 0.72 -19.42
CA PRO A 144 1.04 0.44 -20.26
C PRO A 144 -0.29 0.48 -19.51
N SER A 145 -0.35 0.04 -18.25
CA SER A 145 -1.56 0.02 -17.42
C SER A 145 -2.15 1.39 -17.13
N ALA A 146 -1.35 2.47 -17.15
CA ALA A 146 -1.85 3.84 -17.06
C ALA A 146 -2.72 4.22 -18.27
N PHE A 147 -2.59 3.48 -19.37
CA PHE A 147 -3.31 3.65 -20.62
C PHE A 147 -4.16 2.42 -20.91
N SER A 148 -5.05 2.08 -19.98
CA SER A 148 -5.84 0.84 -20.03
C SER A 148 -7.35 1.06 -20.05
N ALA A 149 -8.06 0.00 -20.41
CA ALA A 149 -9.47 -0.18 -20.13
C ALA A 149 -9.68 -1.61 -19.64
N GLY A 150 -10.44 -1.80 -18.57
CA GLY A 150 -10.65 -3.10 -17.96
C GLY A 150 -12.03 -3.24 -17.33
N GLY A 151 -12.37 -4.49 -17.05
CA GLY A 151 -13.62 -4.91 -16.44
C GLY A 151 -13.42 -6.18 -15.63
N TRP A 152 -14.41 -6.53 -14.82
CA TRP A 152 -14.39 -7.76 -14.03
C TRP A 152 -15.77 -8.39 -14.00
N ASN A 153 -15.81 -9.71 -14.06
CA ASN A 153 -17.03 -10.51 -13.93
C ASN A 153 -16.66 -11.97 -13.64
N ASP A 154 -17.65 -12.81 -13.38
CA ASP A 154 -17.44 -14.25 -13.23
C ASP A 154 -17.27 -14.91 -14.61
N GLU A 155 -16.58 -16.05 -14.67
CA GLU A 155 -16.43 -16.81 -15.92
C GLU A 155 -17.81 -17.11 -16.55
N GLY A 156 -17.91 -16.90 -17.86
CA GLY A 156 -19.17 -16.96 -18.61
C GLY A 156 -19.83 -15.60 -18.83
N SER A 157 -19.44 -14.58 -18.05
CA SER A 157 -19.96 -13.21 -18.15
C SER A 157 -18.90 -12.16 -18.51
N LEU A 158 -17.62 -12.54 -18.54
CA LEU A 158 -16.53 -11.69 -19.04
C LEU A 158 -16.07 -12.11 -20.45
N TYR A 159 -15.95 -11.12 -21.33
CA TYR A 159 -15.54 -11.31 -22.72
C TYR A 159 -14.43 -10.32 -23.12
N ALA A 160 -13.63 -10.70 -24.11
CA ALA A 160 -12.67 -9.79 -24.75
C ALA A 160 -12.76 -9.91 -26.28
N ILE A 161 -12.68 -8.78 -26.99
CA ILE A 161 -12.68 -8.74 -28.46
C ILE A 161 -11.27 -9.03 -28.96
N PRO A 162 -11.01 -10.17 -29.65
CA PRO A 162 -9.67 -10.51 -30.09
C PRO A 162 -9.03 -9.45 -31.01
N ASN A 163 -7.74 -9.21 -30.83
CA ASN A 163 -6.97 -8.24 -31.59
C ASN A 163 -5.46 -8.56 -31.50
N ALA A 164 -4.88 -9.03 -32.60
CA ALA A 164 -3.49 -9.48 -32.65
C ALA A 164 -2.45 -8.33 -32.74
N SER A 165 -2.87 -7.06 -32.61
CA SER A 165 -1.94 -5.94 -32.72
C SER A 165 -0.90 -5.94 -31.59
N LYS A 166 0.37 -5.78 -31.96
CA LYS A 166 1.49 -5.62 -31.01
C LYS A 166 1.49 -4.28 -30.27
N LEU A 167 0.58 -3.36 -30.63
CA LEU A 167 0.37 -2.10 -29.89
C LEU A 167 -0.53 -2.29 -28.66
N LEU A 168 -1.07 -3.49 -28.48
CA LEU A 168 -1.94 -3.84 -27.35
C LEU A 168 -1.29 -4.94 -26.52
N GLN A 169 -1.61 -4.95 -25.24
CA GLN A 169 -1.40 -6.07 -24.33
C GLN A 169 -2.73 -6.40 -23.67
N PHE A 170 -2.88 -7.65 -23.24
CA PHE A 170 -4.03 -8.13 -22.50
C PHE A 170 -3.57 -8.84 -21.24
N GLY A 171 -3.95 -8.29 -20.09
CA GLY A 171 -3.69 -8.87 -18.79
C GLY A 171 -5.00 -9.37 -18.17
N TYR A 172 -4.94 -10.50 -17.47
CA TYR A 172 -6.05 -10.96 -16.64
C TYR A 172 -5.55 -11.60 -15.34
N LEU A 173 -6.41 -11.54 -14.32
CA LEU A 173 -6.30 -12.24 -13.06
C LEU A 173 -7.61 -13.02 -12.84
N ALA A 174 -7.50 -14.32 -12.61
CA ALA A 174 -8.61 -15.18 -12.24
C ALA A 174 -8.46 -15.62 -10.78
N GLN A 175 -9.56 -15.59 -10.04
CA GLN A 175 -9.64 -16.00 -8.65
C GLN A 175 -10.74 -17.05 -8.46
N TRP A 176 -10.39 -18.17 -7.85
CA TRP A 176 -11.33 -19.17 -7.34
C TRP A 176 -11.36 -19.11 -5.82
N SER A 177 -12.54 -19.27 -5.24
CA SER A 177 -12.76 -19.20 -3.80
C SER A 177 -13.36 -20.51 -3.29
N GLY A 178 -12.71 -21.11 -2.30
CA GLY A 178 -13.21 -22.22 -1.48
C GLY A 178 -12.82 -21.95 -0.02
N ASN A 179 -12.37 -22.99 0.69
CA ASN A 179 -11.72 -22.82 1.99
C ASN A 179 -10.42 -22.01 1.86
N ASP A 180 -9.67 -22.26 0.79
CA ASP A 180 -8.52 -21.48 0.36
C ASP A 180 -8.87 -20.73 -0.93
N SER A 181 -8.17 -19.63 -1.20
CA SER A 181 -8.28 -18.93 -2.49
C SER A 181 -7.20 -19.40 -3.46
N TYR A 182 -7.52 -19.43 -4.75
CA TYR A 182 -6.57 -19.74 -5.82
C TYR A 182 -6.54 -18.58 -6.80
N VAL A 183 -5.35 -18.12 -7.20
CA VAL A 183 -5.19 -16.93 -8.03
C VAL A 183 -4.20 -17.22 -9.15
N ALA A 184 -4.61 -16.93 -10.38
CA ALA A 184 -3.77 -17.04 -11.55
C ALA A 184 -3.76 -15.72 -12.31
N VAL A 185 -2.57 -15.26 -12.70
CA VAL A 185 -2.39 -14.03 -13.47
C VAL A 185 -1.59 -14.32 -14.74
N LYS A 186 -1.94 -13.66 -15.84
CA LYS A 186 -1.20 -13.78 -17.10
C LYS A 186 -1.33 -12.52 -17.94
N ASN A 187 -0.26 -12.23 -18.68
CA ASN A 187 -0.21 -11.19 -19.70
C ASN A 187 0.05 -11.81 -21.08
N THR A 188 -0.44 -11.16 -22.13
CA THR A 188 -0.15 -11.50 -23.52
C THR A 188 0.02 -10.26 -24.38
N THR A 189 0.87 -10.33 -25.41
CA THR A 189 0.86 -9.34 -26.51
C THR A 189 -0.40 -9.52 -27.35
N GLY A 190 -1.13 -8.43 -27.57
CA GLY A 190 -2.45 -8.42 -28.19
C GLY A 190 -3.52 -9.07 -27.29
N ILE A 191 -4.77 -9.02 -27.76
CA ILE A 191 -5.88 -9.79 -27.21
C ILE A 191 -5.97 -11.11 -27.98
N PRO A 192 -5.76 -12.28 -27.33
CA PRO A 192 -5.75 -13.57 -28.00
C PRO A 192 -7.08 -13.93 -28.69
N ALA A 193 -7.02 -14.79 -29.71
CA ALA A 193 -8.21 -15.34 -30.36
C ALA A 193 -9.10 -16.17 -29.42
N ALA A 194 -8.48 -16.80 -28.41
CA ALA A 194 -9.13 -17.48 -27.30
C ALA A 194 -8.53 -16.92 -26.00
N PRO A 195 -9.11 -15.85 -25.43
CA PRO A 195 -8.58 -15.21 -24.24
C PRO A 195 -8.72 -16.13 -23.01
N GLY A 196 -7.64 -16.28 -22.25
CA GLY A 196 -7.59 -17.11 -21.06
C GLY A 196 -6.44 -18.12 -21.04
N GLY A 197 -6.56 -19.18 -20.23
CA GLY A 197 -5.50 -20.17 -20.04
C GLY A 197 -5.86 -21.29 -19.07
N SER A 198 -4.95 -22.26 -18.93
CA SER A 198 -5.10 -23.39 -18.00
C SER A 198 -3.94 -23.43 -17.03
N PHE A 199 -4.25 -23.65 -15.76
CA PHE A 199 -3.32 -23.73 -14.66
C PHE A 199 -3.50 -25.06 -13.92
N LYS A 200 -2.49 -25.45 -13.15
CA LYS A 200 -2.54 -26.60 -12.26
C LYS A 200 -2.17 -26.18 -10.84
N ARG A 201 -2.86 -26.70 -9.83
CA ARG A 201 -2.59 -26.47 -8.41
C ARG A 201 -1.16 -26.86 -8.04
N SER A 202 -0.66 -27.95 -8.61
CA SER A 202 0.73 -28.40 -8.42
C SER A 202 1.78 -27.37 -8.91
N GLY A 203 1.38 -26.39 -9.71
CA GLY A 203 2.24 -25.31 -10.21
C GLY A 203 2.14 -24.01 -9.43
N LEU A 204 1.33 -23.94 -8.36
CA LEU A 204 1.12 -22.73 -7.58
C LEU A 204 2.09 -22.63 -6.40
N ALA A 205 2.36 -21.41 -5.95
CA ALA A 205 2.95 -21.09 -4.66
C ALA A 205 1.85 -20.91 -3.61
N THR A 206 2.19 -20.90 -2.32
CA THR A 206 1.26 -20.71 -1.21
C THR A 206 1.65 -19.50 -0.37
N VAL A 207 0.68 -18.65 -0.05
CA VAL A 207 0.82 -17.49 0.83
C VAL A 207 -0.19 -17.65 1.96
N HIS A 208 0.32 -17.78 3.18
CA HIS A 208 -0.49 -17.76 4.39
C HIS A 208 -0.55 -16.34 4.94
N PHE A 209 -1.74 -15.76 4.96
CA PHE A 209 -2.02 -14.49 5.63
C PHE A 209 -2.27 -14.76 7.11
N SER A 210 -1.54 -14.05 7.96
CA SER A 210 -1.74 -14.03 9.41
C SER A 210 -2.03 -12.59 9.82
N VAL A 211 -3.32 -12.27 9.95
CA VAL A 211 -3.79 -10.95 10.36
C VAL A 211 -4.04 -10.98 11.85
N ARG A 212 -3.29 -10.15 12.58
CA ARG A 212 -3.43 -10.03 14.02
C ARG A 212 -4.32 -8.85 14.36
N SER A 213 -4.85 -8.85 15.57
CA SER A 213 -5.69 -7.77 16.07
C SER A 213 -5.00 -6.98 17.18
N GLY A 214 -5.57 -5.80 17.43
CA GLY A 214 -5.33 -5.00 18.63
C GLY A 214 -4.45 -3.79 18.36
N THR A 215 -3.67 -3.77 17.29
CA THR A 215 -2.86 -2.63 16.89
C THR A 215 -3.57 -1.69 15.92
N GLU A 216 -4.65 -2.10 15.30
CA GLU A 216 -5.30 -1.36 14.20
C GLU A 216 -6.28 -0.30 14.74
N MET A 217 -6.48 0.81 14.00
CA MET A 217 -7.48 1.83 14.35
C MET A 217 -8.93 1.40 14.06
N GLY A 218 -9.12 0.26 13.40
CA GLY A 218 -10.40 -0.37 13.09
C GLY A 218 -10.30 -1.89 13.25
N SER A 219 -11.42 -2.58 13.43
CA SER A 219 -11.43 -4.04 13.57
C SER A 219 -11.42 -4.75 12.22
N GLN A 220 -12.11 -4.18 11.22
CA GLN A 220 -12.23 -4.75 9.90
C GLN A 220 -10.95 -4.53 9.10
N VAL A 221 -10.35 -5.64 8.66
CA VAL A 221 -9.15 -5.64 7.84
C VAL A 221 -9.46 -6.40 6.55
N TYR A 222 -9.29 -5.72 5.42
CA TYR A 222 -9.34 -6.33 4.10
C TYR A 222 -7.92 -6.66 3.66
N THR A 223 -7.63 -7.93 3.40
CA THR A 223 -6.35 -8.32 2.80
C THR A 223 -6.52 -8.65 1.32
N ALA A 224 -5.48 -8.31 0.55
CA ALA A 224 -5.44 -8.56 -0.88
C ALA A 224 -4.05 -8.96 -1.38
N LEU A 225 -4.01 -9.53 -2.58
CA LEU A 225 -2.80 -9.79 -3.35
C LEU A 225 -2.91 -9.12 -4.72
N GLN A 226 -1.97 -8.25 -5.02
CA GLN A 226 -1.86 -7.58 -6.30
C GLN A 226 -0.69 -8.18 -7.09
N ALA A 227 -0.87 -8.34 -8.40
CA ALA A 227 0.27 -8.56 -9.27
C ALA A 227 1.18 -7.31 -9.19
N GLU A 228 2.49 -7.52 -9.02
CA GLU A 228 3.44 -6.39 -8.93
C GLU A 228 3.25 -5.43 -10.11
N PRO A 229 3.22 -4.10 -9.87
CA PRO A 229 3.30 -3.11 -10.92
C PRO A 229 4.58 -3.31 -11.74
N LYS A 230 4.42 -3.73 -12.99
CA LYS A 230 5.53 -3.81 -13.94
C LYS A 230 5.40 -2.70 -14.96
N VAL A 231 6.55 -2.11 -15.30
CA VAL A 231 6.64 -0.99 -16.24
C VAL A 231 6.24 -1.35 -17.67
N ASP A 232 6.15 -2.65 -17.99
CA ASP A 232 5.95 -3.19 -19.33
C ASP A 232 4.80 -4.22 -19.41
N ASP A 233 3.95 -4.32 -18.38
CA ASP A 233 2.90 -5.34 -18.29
C ASP A 233 1.50 -4.72 -18.11
N CYS A 234 0.50 -5.40 -18.67
CA CYS A 234 -0.92 -5.09 -18.53
C CYS A 234 -1.57 -5.82 -17.35
N THR A 235 -0.81 -6.44 -16.46
CA THR A 235 -1.34 -7.04 -15.21
C THR A 235 -1.23 -6.12 -13.99
N THR A 236 -0.56 -4.99 -14.12
CA THR A 236 -0.41 -4.00 -13.04
C THR A 236 -1.78 -3.61 -12.47
N ASP A 237 -1.87 -3.55 -11.14
CA ASP A 237 -3.06 -3.26 -10.33
C ASP A 237 -4.20 -4.30 -10.40
N LEU A 238 -4.02 -5.41 -11.14
CA LEU A 238 -4.92 -6.54 -11.01
C LEU A 238 -4.75 -7.19 -9.64
N MET A 239 -5.87 -7.35 -8.96
CA MET A 239 -5.93 -7.75 -7.56
C MET A 239 -6.89 -8.91 -7.32
N ALA A 240 -6.49 -9.82 -6.44
CA ALA A 240 -7.36 -10.78 -5.77
C ALA A 240 -7.65 -10.32 -4.34
N GLY A 241 -8.93 -10.26 -3.97
CA GLY A 241 -9.32 -10.07 -2.57
C GLY A 241 -9.13 -11.36 -1.80
N VAL A 242 -8.39 -11.34 -0.70
CA VAL A 242 -8.10 -12.54 0.09
C VAL A 242 -9.18 -12.77 1.13
N ARG A 243 -9.45 -11.75 1.96
CA ARG A 243 -10.46 -11.82 3.01
C ARG A 243 -10.83 -10.40 3.45
N ASP A 244 -12.07 -10.19 3.88
CA ASP A 244 -12.61 -8.90 4.35
C ASP A 244 -13.44 -9.13 5.61
N GLU A 245 -12.78 -9.17 6.77
CA GLU A 245 -13.40 -9.55 8.06
C GLU A 245 -12.74 -8.82 9.22
N ASP A 246 -13.34 -8.91 10.42
CA ASP A 246 -12.70 -8.42 11.64
C ASP A 246 -11.46 -9.26 11.99
N ALA A 247 -10.34 -8.59 12.27
CA ALA A 247 -9.15 -9.22 12.79
C ALA A 247 -9.38 -9.76 14.23
N PRO A 248 -8.74 -10.87 14.64
CA PRO A 248 -7.70 -11.58 13.90
C PRO A 248 -8.26 -12.72 13.04
N TYR A 249 -7.58 -13.01 11.93
CA TYR A 249 -7.90 -14.17 11.10
C TYR A 249 -6.67 -14.72 10.38
N GLY A 250 -6.81 -15.94 9.89
CA GLY A 250 -5.89 -16.55 8.94
C GLY A 250 -6.58 -16.77 7.59
N ALA A 251 -5.83 -16.67 6.50
CA ALA A 251 -6.30 -17.06 5.18
C ALA A 251 -5.15 -17.66 4.36
N THR A 252 -5.45 -18.63 3.52
CA THR A 252 -4.45 -19.21 2.61
C THR A 252 -4.83 -18.89 1.18
N VAL A 253 -3.83 -18.47 0.41
CA VAL A 253 -3.97 -18.19 -1.01
C VAL A 253 -2.91 -18.93 -1.79
N HIS A 254 -3.31 -19.65 -2.81
CA HIS A 254 -2.41 -20.27 -3.78
C HIS A 254 -2.30 -19.40 -5.01
N VAL A 255 -1.08 -19.00 -5.39
CA VAL A 255 -0.86 -18.04 -6.47
C VAL A 255 0.03 -18.60 -7.57
N ALA A 256 -0.23 -18.18 -8.81
CA ALA A 256 0.68 -18.48 -9.91
C ALA A 256 2.09 -17.90 -9.62
N PRO A 257 3.18 -18.55 -10.08
CA PRO A 257 4.53 -18.03 -9.90
C PRO A 257 4.68 -16.62 -10.48
N GLY A 258 5.41 -15.76 -9.77
CA GLY A 258 5.55 -14.35 -10.12
C GLY A 258 5.87 -13.49 -8.90
N THR A 259 5.93 -12.18 -9.10
CA THR A 259 6.04 -11.23 -8.00
C THR A 259 4.66 -10.71 -7.64
N TRP A 260 4.38 -10.75 -6.33
CA TRP A 260 3.13 -10.34 -5.75
C TRP A 260 3.37 -9.25 -4.72
N GLN A 261 2.45 -8.31 -4.67
CA GLN A 261 2.36 -7.24 -3.70
C GLN A 261 1.19 -7.58 -2.76
N PRO A 262 1.44 -8.17 -1.57
CA PRO A 262 0.41 -8.26 -0.55
C PRO A 262 0.03 -6.84 -0.09
N ARG A 263 -1.19 -6.69 0.41
CA ARG A 263 -1.68 -5.46 1.01
C ARG A 263 -2.75 -5.73 2.04
N ASP A 264 -2.96 -4.76 2.92
CA ASP A 264 -4.14 -4.64 3.75
C ASP A 264 -4.75 -3.23 3.63
N ASP A 265 -6.07 -3.15 3.82
CA ASP A 265 -6.80 -1.91 4.07
C ASP A 265 -7.58 -2.09 5.38
N ILE A 266 -7.55 -1.08 6.23
CA ILE A 266 -8.16 -1.09 7.56
C ILE A 266 -9.36 -0.16 7.53
N PHE A 267 -10.53 -0.66 7.94
CA PHE A 267 -11.76 0.12 7.95
C PHE A 267 -12.19 0.48 9.37
N GLY A 268 -12.49 1.76 9.56
CA GLY A 268 -12.91 2.33 10.84
C GLY A 268 -14.38 2.05 11.12
N SER A 269 -14.82 2.37 12.35
CA SER A 269 -16.20 2.14 12.79
C SER A 269 -17.28 2.85 11.94
N ASN A 270 -16.89 3.83 11.13
CA ASN A 270 -17.78 4.56 10.22
C ASN A 270 -17.75 4.01 8.77
N GLY A 271 -16.96 2.97 8.51
CA GLY A 271 -16.77 2.37 7.18
C GLY A 271 -15.76 3.08 6.28
N ASP A 272 -15.10 4.14 6.77
CA ASP A 272 -14.01 4.78 6.03
C ASP A 272 -12.76 3.90 6.05
N ASP A 273 -11.99 3.92 4.97
CA ASP A 273 -10.60 3.48 4.97
C ASP A 273 -9.76 4.40 5.87
N VAL A 274 -9.10 3.81 6.87
CA VAL A 274 -8.36 4.54 7.90
C VAL A 274 -6.86 4.26 7.89
N GLY A 275 -6.39 3.37 7.04
CA GLY A 275 -5.01 2.93 7.01
C GLY A 275 -4.85 1.58 6.32
N GLY A 276 -3.63 1.07 6.36
CA GLY A 276 -3.22 -0.14 5.63
C GLY A 276 -1.85 0.08 5.00
N GLY A 277 -1.35 -0.89 4.27
CA GLY A 277 -0.12 -0.69 3.52
C GLY A 277 0.32 -1.86 2.66
N PHE A 278 1.57 -1.75 2.20
CA PHE A 278 2.13 -2.55 1.13
C PHE A 278 3.45 -3.16 1.58
N PRO A 279 3.44 -4.33 2.23
CA PRO A 279 4.68 -4.99 2.65
C PRO A 279 5.59 -5.23 1.45
N LYS A 280 6.87 -5.52 1.72
CA LYS A 280 7.83 -5.78 0.64
C LYS A 280 7.31 -6.84 -0.35
N LEU A 281 7.46 -6.54 -1.64
CA LEU A 281 7.21 -7.43 -2.76
C LEU A 281 7.75 -8.86 -2.53
N ARG A 282 6.95 -9.84 -2.94
CA ARG A 282 7.23 -11.27 -2.77
C ARG A 282 7.32 -11.95 -4.13
N THR A 283 8.54 -12.32 -4.55
CA THR A 283 8.74 -13.18 -5.72
C THR A 283 8.62 -14.64 -5.31
N LEU A 284 7.66 -15.35 -5.91
CA LEU A 284 7.28 -16.71 -5.56
C LEU A 284 7.49 -17.66 -6.73
N LYS A 285 8.05 -18.83 -6.41
CA LYS A 285 8.18 -19.96 -7.33
C LYS A 285 7.12 -21.02 -7.01
N ALA A 286 6.80 -21.85 -8.00
CA ALA A 286 5.91 -22.99 -7.80
C ALA A 286 6.35 -23.85 -6.61
N GLY A 287 5.41 -24.29 -5.77
CA GLY A 287 5.66 -25.09 -4.57
C GLY A 287 6.25 -24.33 -3.38
N GLN A 288 6.63 -23.06 -3.53
CA GLN A 288 7.11 -22.25 -2.41
C GLN A 288 5.95 -21.90 -1.46
N SER A 289 6.20 -21.89 -0.15
CA SER A 289 5.25 -21.37 0.85
C SER A 289 5.89 -20.23 1.64
N LEU A 290 5.10 -19.21 1.97
CA LEU A 290 5.48 -18.15 2.91
C LEU A 290 4.32 -17.71 3.79
N THR A 291 4.64 -17.05 4.89
CA THR A 291 3.66 -16.34 5.72
C THR A 291 3.83 -14.83 5.54
N GLN A 292 2.75 -14.13 5.22
CA GLN A 292 2.65 -12.69 5.28
C GLN A 292 1.82 -12.32 6.51
N SER A 293 2.44 -11.59 7.43
CA SER A 293 1.77 -11.12 8.64
C SER A 293 1.38 -9.66 8.52
N PHE A 294 0.26 -9.29 9.12
CA PHE A 294 -0.22 -7.91 9.29
C PHE A 294 -0.61 -7.69 10.76
N GLY A 295 -0.49 -6.45 11.24
CA GLY A 295 -0.94 -6.10 12.59
C GLY A 295 -0.02 -6.61 13.70
N ARG A 296 1.28 -6.76 13.43
CA ARG A 296 2.19 -7.29 14.47
C ARG A 296 2.50 -6.20 15.48
N ALA A 297 2.22 -6.47 16.75
CA ALA A 297 2.79 -5.68 17.82
C ALA A 297 4.34 -5.77 17.76
N VAL A 298 5.08 -4.68 17.94
CA VAL A 298 4.65 -3.37 18.46
C VAL A 298 4.62 -2.33 17.34
N TRP A 299 3.52 -1.57 17.22
CA TRP A 299 3.51 -0.40 16.35
C TRP A 299 4.19 0.77 17.04
N GLY A 300 5.10 1.45 16.35
CA GLY A 300 5.92 2.50 16.94
C GLY A 300 6.31 3.59 15.94
N PRO A 301 7.14 4.55 16.40
CA PRO A 301 7.75 5.60 15.58
C PRO A 301 8.25 5.13 14.22
N MET A 302 7.65 5.69 13.17
CA MET A 302 8.07 5.51 11.79
C MET A 302 9.23 6.45 11.42
N GLY A 303 9.92 6.13 10.32
CA GLY A 303 11.34 6.40 10.04
C GLY A 303 11.89 7.84 10.06
N ASN A 304 11.11 8.84 10.46
CA ASN A 304 11.52 10.24 10.45
C ASN A 304 12.40 10.59 11.66
N LEU A 305 13.61 11.05 11.38
CA LEU A 305 14.58 11.56 12.36
C LEU A 305 14.77 13.06 12.15
N PRO A 306 15.13 13.85 13.17
CA PRO A 306 15.28 15.29 13.01
C PRO A 306 16.35 15.64 11.96
N LEU A 307 16.02 16.56 11.07
CA LEU A 307 16.96 17.11 10.10
C LEU A 307 17.55 18.41 10.64
N LEU A 308 18.86 18.56 10.51
CA LEU A 308 19.60 19.77 10.83
C LEU A 308 20.02 20.42 9.52
N GLY A 309 19.94 21.74 9.43
CA GLY A 309 20.43 22.49 8.28
C GLY A 309 19.81 23.88 8.18
N GLN A 310 20.41 24.77 7.40
CA GLN A 310 19.88 26.12 7.16
C GLN A 310 19.58 26.89 8.48
N LYS A 311 20.34 26.64 9.55
CA LYS A 311 20.10 27.19 10.89
C LYS A 311 18.73 26.81 11.46
N SER A 312 18.25 25.60 11.18
CA SER A 312 16.99 25.05 11.67
C SER A 312 17.11 23.58 12.08
N VAL A 313 16.19 23.14 12.93
CA VAL A 313 15.85 21.74 13.18
C VAL A 313 14.46 21.53 12.58
N THR A 314 14.33 20.57 11.67
CA THR A 314 13.03 20.16 11.14
C THR A 314 12.71 18.72 11.50
N LEU A 315 11.42 18.42 11.65
CA LEU A 315 10.90 17.07 11.87
C LEU A 315 9.56 16.97 11.16
N SER A 316 9.46 16.04 10.21
CA SER A 316 8.17 15.60 9.69
C SER A 316 7.54 14.69 10.74
N ALA A 317 6.34 15.04 11.18
CA ALA A 317 5.58 14.23 12.12
C ALA A 317 4.66 13.21 11.43
N ASP A 318 4.90 12.96 10.14
CA ASP A 318 4.12 12.00 9.38
C ASP A 318 4.14 10.64 10.07
N ALA A 319 2.95 10.25 10.48
CA ALA A 319 2.56 8.94 10.93
C ALA A 319 3.53 8.21 11.87
N LEU A 320 3.76 8.80 13.04
CA LEU A 320 4.67 8.28 14.07
C LEU A 320 4.24 6.95 14.72
N ILE A 321 3.09 6.37 14.37
CA ILE A 321 2.69 5.08 14.95
C ILE A 321 2.20 4.19 13.82
N GLY A 322 3.00 3.19 13.44
CA GLY A 322 2.64 2.26 12.36
C GLY A 322 3.36 0.92 12.44
N ASP A 323 2.97 0.01 11.53
CA ASP A 323 3.60 -1.30 11.36
C ASP A 323 4.87 -1.20 10.50
N LEU A 324 6.03 -1.35 11.13
CA LEU A 324 7.33 -1.28 10.45
C LEU A 324 7.61 -2.49 9.53
N ASP A 325 6.79 -3.55 9.51
CA ASP A 325 6.89 -4.66 8.53
C ASP A 325 6.11 -4.40 7.24
N ILE A 326 5.13 -3.50 7.28
CA ILE A 326 4.16 -3.30 6.19
C ILE A 326 4.60 -2.25 5.17
N GLY A 327 5.76 -1.60 5.37
CA GLY A 327 6.41 -0.83 4.30
C GLY A 327 5.55 0.31 3.75
N GLY A 328 5.81 1.52 4.21
CA GLY A 328 5.18 2.73 3.71
C GLY A 328 5.72 3.92 4.47
N ASP A 329 5.65 5.09 3.84
CA ASP A 329 5.83 6.37 4.55
C ASP A 329 4.57 6.71 5.38
N TRP A 330 3.57 5.82 5.39
CA TRP A 330 2.26 6.01 5.99
C TRP A 330 2.06 5.06 7.17
N GLY A 331 1.81 5.62 8.33
CA GLY A 331 1.28 4.94 9.52
C GLY A 331 -0.07 5.54 9.90
N ASP A 332 -0.47 5.35 11.14
CA ASP A 332 -1.73 5.92 11.61
C ASP A 332 -1.64 7.44 11.75
N ILE A 333 -2.78 8.09 11.55
CA ILE A 333 -2.91 9.52 11.81
C ILE A 333 -2.67 9.77 13.31
N THR A 334 -1.73 10.66 13.57
CA THR A 334 -1.39 11.10 14.92
C THR A 334 -1.63 12.59 15.12
N LYS A 335 -1.75 12.94 16.40
CA LYS A 335 -1.63 14.29 16.91
C LYS A 335 -0.45 14.29 17.88
N GLU A 336 0.52 15.14 17.62
CA GLU A 336 1.74 15.17 18.41
C GLU A 336 2.09 16.56 18.92
N THR A 337 2.70 16.60 20.11
CA THR A 337 3.32 17.82 20.64
C THR A 337 4.83 17.68 20.55
N VAL A 338 5.45 18.57 19.78
CA VAL A 338 6.90 18.63 19.57
C VAL A 338 7.48 19.82 20.34
N VAL A 339 8.54 19.57 21.10
CA VAL A 339 9.26 20.60 21.86
C VAL A 339 10.75 20.50 21.60
N LEU A 340 11.34 21.56 21.06
CA LEU A 340 12.79 21.73 20.99
C LEU A 340 13.24 22.62 22.14
N SER A 341 14.26 22.19 22.88
CA SER A 341 14.93 22.98 23.91
C SER A 341 16.44 22.97 23.76
N LYS A 342 17.08 23.99 24.32
CA LYS A 342 18.53 24.11 24.45
C LYS A 342 18.85 24.40 25.92
N GLY A 343 19.54 23.46 26.58
CA GLY A 343 19.67 23.50 28.04
C GLY A 343 18.29 23.49 28.71
N GLY A 344 18.04 24.42 29.62
CA GLY A 344 16.74 24.59 30.28
C GLY A 344 15.70 25.39 29.50
N THR A 345 16.05 25.98 28.35
CA THR A 345 15.20 26.94 27.64
C THR A 345 14.48 26.30 26.46
N THR A 346 13.16 26.47 26.37
CA THR A 346 12.38 26.07 25.21
C THR A 346 12.67 26.99 24.03
N VAL A 347 13.08 26.42 22.90
CA VAL A 347 13.29 27.12 21.63
C VAL A 347 11.96 27.25 20.89
N LYS A 348 11.21 26.16 20.78
CA LYS A 348 9.88 26.13 20.16
C LYS A 348 9.07 24.96 20.71
N LYS A 349 7.76 25.18 20.86
CA LYS A 349 6.75 24.15 21.11
C LYS A 349 5.66 24.27 20.05
N GLN A 350 5.24 23.16 19.48
CA GLN A 350 4.19 23.12 18.46
C GLN A 350 3.36 21.86 18.65
N THR A 351 2.06 21.97 18.41
CA THR A 351 1.19 20.80 18.25
C THR A 351 0.92 20.63 16.77
N LEU A 352 1.14 19.41 16.29
CA LEU A 352 0.96 18.99 14.91
C LEU A 352 -0.20 17.99 14.83
N THR A 353 -0.83 17.94 13.68
CA THR A 353 -1.92 17.01 13.40
C THR A 353 -1.89 16.70 11.92
N ASP A 354 -1.66 15.43 11.60
CA ASP A 354 -1.56 14.98 10.21
C ASP A 354 -2.90 14.45 9.69
N TRP A 355 -3.94 15.28 9.77
CA TRP A 355 -5.28 14.92 9.33
C TRP A 355 -5.74 15.84 8.21
N ARG A 356 -5.95 15.27 7.02
CA ARG A 356 -6.48 15.90 5.79
C ARG A 356 -5.61 16.97 5.12
N THR A 357 -4.57 17.50 5.78
CA THR A 357 -3.77 18.63 5.26
C THR A 357 -2.37 18.25 4.77
N GLY A 358 -2.08 16.95 4.65
CA GLY A 358 -0.73 16.45 4.36
C GLY A 358 0.21 16.56 5.57
N PRO A 359 1.45 16.04 5.45
CA PRO A 359 2.34 15.84 6.58
C PRO A 359 2.65 17.16 7.28
N ALA A 360 2.35 17.19 8.58
CA ALA A 360 2.60 18.36 9.41
C ALA A 360 4.09 18.43 9.79
N GLU A 361 4.73 19.57 9.48
CA GLU A 361 6.15 19.77 9.79
C GLU A 361 6.36 20.65 11.04
N PHE A 362 7.27 20.20 11.91
CA PHE A 362 7.90 21.05 12.91
C PHE A 362 9.17 21.68 12.33
N SER A 363 9.31 23.00 12.43
CA SER A 363 10.55 23.71 12.10
C SER A 363 10.88 24.74 13.17
N ALA A 364 12.11 24.72 13.69
CA ALA A 364 12.57 25.66 14.70
C ALA A 364 13.99 26.16 14.38
N GLY A 365 14.17 27.49 14.42
CA GLY A 365 15.48 28.10 14.19
C GLY A 365 16.47 27.82 15.31
N ILE A 366 17.70 27.45 14.95
CA ILE A 366 18.83 27.22 15.86
C ILE A 366 19.97 28.21 15.54
N ARG A 367 20.37 29.00 16.53
CA ARG A 367 21.31 30.13 16.32
C ARG A 367 22.76 29.82 16.70
N SER A 368 23.01 28.75 17.43
CA SER A 368 24.35 28.45 17.96
C SER A 368 24.56 26.96 18.20
N ALA A 369 25.81 26.53 18.10
CA ALA A 369 26.24 25.18 18.45
C ALA A 369 25.91 24.83 19.92
N GLY A 370 25.82 23.54 20.23
CA GLY A 370 25.56 23.04 21.57
C GLY A 370 24.64 21.82 21.60
N TRP A 371 24.26 21.42 22.80
CA TRP A 371 23.32 20.32 23.02
C TRP A 371 21.88 20.81 22.93
N TYR A 372 21.08 20.05 22.20
CA TYR A 372 19.64 20.26 22.04
C TYR A 372 18.90 19.02 22.49
N ARG A 373 17.67 19.23 22.97
CA ARG A 373 16.73 18.16 23.28
C ARG A 373 15.46 18.39 22.46
N LEU A 374 15.06 17.40 21.69
CA LEU A 374 13.81 17.38 20.94
C LEU A 374 12.92 16.28 21.52
N THR A 375 11.76 16.65 22.04
CA THR A 375 10.78 15.70 22.55
C THR A 375 9.54 15.69 21.67
N VAL A 376 8.95 14.51 21.50
CA VAL A 376 7.71 14.28 20.75
C VAL A 376 6.78 13.44 21.62
N ASP A 377 5.54 13.87 21.74
CA ASP A 377 4.47 13.12 22.41
C ASP A 377 3.33 12.91 21.42
N ALA A 378 3.26 11.71 20.84
CA ALA A 378 2.36 11.35 19.75
C ALA A 378 1.22 10.47 20.25
N HIS A 379 0.00 10.85 19.86
CA HIS A 379 -1.23 10.12 20.16
C HIS A 379 -1.96 9.79 18.87
N ARG A 380 -2.46 8.56 18.73
CA ARG A 380 -3.37 8.23 17.62
C ARG A 380 -4.60 9.12 17.68
N TYR A 381 -4.99 9.64 16.53
CA TYR A 381 -6.05 10.64 16.41
C TYR A 381 -6.74 10.54 15.06
N ARG A 382 -8.03 10.24 15.03
CA ARG A 382 -8.82 10.30 13.80
C ARG A 382 -10.26 10.72 14.10
N PRO A 383 -10.67 11.96 13.74
CA PRO A 383 -12.03 12.42 13.96
C PRO A 383 -13.06 11.54 13.24
N GLY A 384 -14.20 11.30 13.88
CA GLY A 384 -15.35 10.61 13.25
C GLY A 384 -15.33 9.09 13.35
N ILE A 385 -14.32 8.50 13.99
CA ILE A 385 -14.29 7.06 14.31
C ILE A 385 -14.17 6.80 15.81
N THR A 386 -14.61 5.62 16.21
CA THR A 386 -14.38 5.08 17.55
C THR A 386 -13.25 4.06 17.45
N PHE A 387 -12.15 4.28 18.19
CA PHE A 387 -11.07 3.31 18.24
C PHE A 387 -11.50 2.03 18.99
N PRO A 388 -11.01 0.85 18.59
CA PRO A 388 -11.25 -0.39 19.31
C PRO A 388 -10.88 -0.30 20.80
N ALA A 389 -11.71 -0.88 21.66
CA ALA A 389 -11.43 -0.93 23.08
C ALA A 389 -10.14 -1.72 23.35
N GLY A 390 -9.26 -1.16 24.19
CA GLY A 390 -8.01 -1.82 24.53
C GLY A 390 -6.92 -1.76 23.44
N MET A 391 -7.11 -0.97 22.39
CA MET A 391 -6.12 -0.74 21.32
C MET A 391 -4.69 -0.57 21.87
N LEU A 392 -3.77 -1.27 21.23
CA LEU A 392 -2.34 -1.29 21.48
C LEU A 392 -1.68 -0.10 20.79
N SER A 393 -0.51 0.30 21.29
CA SER A 393 0.25 1.45 20.77
C SER A 393 -0.56 2.75 20.61
N PRO A 394 -1.49 3.15 21.50
CA PRO A 394 -2.27 4.38 21.30
C PRO A 394 -1.43 5.66 21.43
N ARG A 395 -0.22 5.55 22.00
CA ARG A 395 0.69 6.65 22.27
C ARG A 395 2.14 6.19 22.16
N ALA A 396 2.97 7.03 21.58
CA ALA A 396 4.43 6.90 21.61
C ALA A 396 5.08 8.21 22.00
N THR A 397 6.21 8.16 22.70
CA THR A 397 7.01 9.34 23.05
C THR A 397 8.46 9.17 22.63
N LEU A 398 9.04 10.23 22.08
CA LEU A 398 10.45 10.30 21.70
C LEU A 398 11.12 11.42 22.49
N ASP A 399 12.35 11.18 22.93
CA ASP A 399 13.20 12.16 23.59
C ASP A 399 14.63 11.99 23.08
N TRP A 400 14.99 12.89 22.18
CA TRP A 400 16.28 12.91 21.52
C TRP A 400 17.13 14.01 22.09
N HIS A 401 18.32 13.65 22.58
CA HIS A 401 19.34 14.58 23.04
C HIS A 401 20.55 14.48 22.13
N PHE A 402 20.82 15.54 21.37
CA PHE A 402 21.86 15.51 20.35
C PHE A 402 22.69 16.79 20.27
N LYS A 403 23.92 16.65 19.79
CA LYS A 403 24.85 17.76 19.64
C LYS A 403 24.76 18.38 18.24
N VAL A 404 24.51 19.69 18.21
CA VAL A 404 24.66 20.51 17.00
C VAL A 404 26.06 21.13 17.02
N ALA A 405 26.93 20.69 16.11
CA ALA A 405 28.27 21.25 15.96
C ALA A 405 28.27 22.54 15.11
N ASP A 406 27.51 22.56 14.02
CA ASP A 406 27.33 23.69 13.12
C ASP A 406 25.85 23.80 12.71
N PRO A 407 25.12 24.86 13.13
CA PRO A 407 23.73 25.06 12.75
C PRO A 407 23.47 25.18 11.24
N ALA A 408 24.46 25.58 10.44
CA ALA A 408 24.29 25.72 8.99
C ALA A 408 24.43 24.38 8.24
N LYS A 409 25.14 23.41 8.82
CA LYS A 409 25.46 22.14 8.18
C LYS A 409 24.23 21.24 8.06
N ALA A 410 23.94 20.83 6.82
CA ALA A 410 22.87 19.89 6.53
C ALA A 410 23.26 18.45 6.95
N LEU A 411 22.51 17.83 7.86
CA LEU A 411 22.65 16.41 8.23
C LEU A 411 21.44 15.88 9.00
N VAL A 412 21.22 14.57 8.96
CA VAL A 412 20.28 13.89 9.87
C VAL A 412 20.89 13.81 11.27
N ALA A 413 20.15 14.26 12.29
CA ALA A 413 20.59 14.23 13.67
C ALA A 413 21.12 12.83 14.06
N PRO A 414 22.19 12.75 14.88
CA PRO A 414 22.85 11.50 15.26
C PRO A 414 22.06 10.69 16.31
N VAL A 415 20.75 10.52 16.08
CA VAL A 415 19.82 9.83 16.99
C VAL A 415 19.17 8.63 16.29
N PHE A 416 18.45 7.83 17.07
CA PHE A 416 17.91 6.54 16.66
C PHE A 416 16.40 6.48 16.91
N LEU A 417 15.74 5.61 16.14
CA LEU A 417 14.43 5.05 16.43
C LEU A 417 14.60 3.59 16.85
N THR A 418 13.81 3.14 17.81
CA THR A 418 13.86 1.78 18.31
C THR A 418 12.73 0.97 17.69
N ARG A 419 13.06 -0.21 17.17
CA ARG A 419 12.05 -1.20 16.81
C ARG A 419 11.98 -2.26 17.90
N PHE A 420 10.78 -2.52 18.40
CA PHE A 420 10.48 -3.62 19.32
C PHE A 420 9.71 -4.72 18.58
N LEU A 421 10.21 -5.95 18.65
CA LEU A 421 9.57 -7.11 18.04
C LEU A 421 9.44 -8.24 19.07
N PRO A 422 8.37 -8.24 19.89
CA PRO A 422 8.07 -9.33 20.81
C PRO A 422 7.81 -10.62 20.04
N THR A 423 8.36 -11.73 20.54
CA THR A 423 8.16 -13.07 19.99
C THR A 423 7.18 -13.87 20.85
N GLY A 424 6.54 -14.88 20.26
CA GLY A 424 5.62 -15.77 20.98
C GLY A 424 4.24 -15.19 21.31
N LEU A 425 3.90 -13.99 20.83
CA LEU A 425 2.56 -13.44 21.00
C LEU A 425 1.52 -14.21 20.15
N ASN A 426 0.32 -14.37 20.70
CA ASN A 426 -0.82 -14.97 19.99
C ASN A 426 -1.40 -14.03 18.89
N SER A 427 -2.48 -14.44 18.24
CA SER A 427 -3.11 -13.67 17.16
C SER A 427 -3.75 -12.34 17.61
N HIS A 428 -3.99 -12.15 18.90
CA HIS A 428 -4.47 -10.90 19.49
C HIS A 428 -3.33 -10.03 20.05
N ASN A 429 -2.08 -10.34 19.68
CA ASN A 429 -0.87 -9.71 20.20
C ASN A 429 -0.78 -9.80 21.74
N GLN A 430 -1.18 -10.94 22.31
CA GLN A 430 -1.10 -11.19 23.75
C GLN A 430 0.05 -12.14 24.08
N ALA A 431 0.77 -11.83 25.16
CA ALA A 431 1.67 -12.76 25.82
C ALA A 431 0.92 -13.50 26.93
N ALA A 432 1.38 -14.72 27.25
CA ALA A 432 0.82 -15.48 28.35
C ALA A 432 0.99 -14.74 29.70
N PRO A 433 -0.01 -14.78 30.60
CA PRO A 433 0.09 -14.25 31.96
C PRO A 433 1.33 -14.74 32.73
N ASP A 434 1.93 -13.87 33.54
CA ASP A 434 3.06 -14.16 34.45
C ASP A 434 4.28 -14.85 33.79
N SER A 435 4.38 -14.75 32.47
CA SER A 435 5.46 -15.35 31.68
C SER A 435 6.61 -14.36 31.43
N THR A 436 7.56 -14.75 30.58
CA THR A 436 8.61 -13.86 30.08
C THR A 436 8.55 -13.81 28.56
N THR A 437 8.41 -12.61 28.00
CA THR A 437 8.45 -12.36 26.56
C THR A 437 9.87 -11.97 26.14
N THR A 438 10.41 -12.62 25.11
CA THR A 438 11.61 -12.14 24.42
C THR A 438 11.21 -11.06 23.43
N VAL A 439 11.88 -9.91 23.48
CA VAL A 439 11.68 -8.80 22.56
C VAL A 439 12.98 -8.57 21.81
N ASP A 440 12.96 -8.78 20.49
CA ASP A 440 14.06 -8.33 19.63
C ASP A 440 13.99 -6.80 19.55
N VAL A 441 15.15 -6.16 19.71
CA VAL A 441 15.30 -4.71 19.77
C VAL A 441 16.36 -4.28 18.78
N SER A 442 16.03 -3.36 17.88
CA SER A 442 17.00 -2.76 16.97
C SER A 442 16.95 -1.24 17.02
N ALA A 443 18.13 -0.62 16.99
CA ALA A 443 18.29 0.82 16.91
C ALA A 443 18.50 1.22 15.44
N GLY A 444 17.41 1.63 14.79
CA GLY A 444 17.36 1.95 13.37
C GLY A 444 17.58 3.44 13.09
N ARG A 445 18.09 3.70 11.88
CA ARG A 445 18.11 5.02 11.25
C ARG A 445 17.70 4.83 9.80
N ALA A 446 16.44 5.10 9.47
CA ALA A 446 15.92 4.92 8.12
C ALA A 446 16.44 6.03 7.19
N SER A 447 16.51 5.75 5.89
CA SER A 447 16.70 6.79 4.88
C SER A 447 15.45 7.68 4.89
N GLN A 448 15.63 8.99 4.84
CA GLN A 448 14.52 9.97 4.76
C GLN A 448 14.40 10.58 3.35
N GLY A 449 14.94 9.87 2.34
CA GLY A 449 14.96 10.31 0.94
C GLY A 449 16.30 10.05 0.25
N PRO A 450 16.33 10.02 -1.09
CA PRO A 450 17.51 9.66 -1.88
C PRO A 450 18.66 10.68 -1.73
N ASP A 451 18.35 11.96 -1.48
CA ASP A 451 19.34 13.03 -1.38
C ASP A 451 19.83 13.28 0.06
N ILE A 452 19.17 12.68 1.06
CA ILE A 452 19.47 12.91 2.47
C ILE A 452 20.51 11.90 2.96
N LYS A 453 21.74 12.37 3.18
CA LYS A 453 22.85 11.54 3.66
C LYS A 453 22.77 11.36 5.18
N LEU A 454 22.68 10.10 5.61
CA LEU A 454 22.82 9.73 7.01
C LEU A 454 24.28 9.86 7.47
N THR A 455 24.51 10.60 8.55
CA THR A 455 25.78 10.56 9.27
C THR A 455 26.06 9.13 9.75
N LYS A 456 27.27 8.61 9.62
CA LYS A 456 27.60 7.28 10.15
C LYS A 456 27.63 7.34 11.68
N VAL A 457 26.66 6.70 12.33
CA VAL A 457 26.52 6.64 13.80
C VAL A 457 26.23 5.20 14.19
N THR A 458 26.83 4.71 15.29
CA THR A 458 26.63 3.34 15.78
C THR A 458 26.20 3.38 17.23
N ALA A 459 25.14 2.62 17.55
CA ALA A 459 24.69 2.46 18.92
C ALA A 459 25.78 1.76 19.76
N LYS A 460 26.19 2.42 20.84
CA LYS A 460 27.17 1.92 21.83
C LYS A 460 26.47 1.12 22.91
N SER A 461 25.32 1.59 23.39
CA SER A 461 24.54 0.91 24.43
C SER A 461 23.05 0.97 24.11
N VAL A 462 22.34 -0.10 24.49
CA VAL A 462 20.88 -0.20 24.43
C VAL A 462 20.39 -0.72 25.76
N ARG A 463 19.48 0.02 26.38
CA ARG A 463 18.79 -0.35 27.63
C ARG A 463 17.30 -0.41 27.36
N VAL A 464 16.61 -1.33 28.03
CA VAL A 464 15.17 -1.54 27.86
C VAL A 464 14.51 -1.64 29.22
N TRP A 465 13.33 -1.03 29.33
CA TRP A 465 12.45 -1.13 30.48
C TRP A 465 11.05 -1.52 30.02
N SER A 466 10.32 -2.13 30.95
CA SER A 466 8.91 -2.44 30.79
C SER A 466 8.08 -1.82 31.91
N SER A 467 6.82 -1.56 31.63
CA SER A 467 5.85 -1.06 32.60
C SER A 467 4.51 -1.77 32.41
N ALA A 468 3.87 -2.14 33.52
CA ALA A 468 2.54 -2.76 33.54
C ALA A 468 1.44 -1.79 34.04
N ASP A 469 1.80 -0.54 34.40
CA ASP A 469 0.92 0.44 35.04
C ASP A 469 0.75 1.72 34.21
N GLY A 470 0.91 1.60 32.89
CA GLY A 470 0.78 2.73 31.96
C GLY A 470 1.97 3.69 31.98
N GLY A 471 3.15 3.21 32.38
CA GLY A 471 4.39 3.99 32.38
C GLY A 471 4.63 4.81 33.65
N ARG A 472 3.91 4.53 34.75
CA ARG A 472 4.13 5.18 36.05
C ARG A 472 5.37 4.63 36.73
N THR A 473 5.55 3.32 36.70
CA THR A 473 6.77 2.64 37.17
C THR A 473 7.44 1.85 36.05
N TRP A 474 8.76 1.71 36.12
CA TRP A 474 9.58 1.08 35.08
C TRP A 474 10.50 0.03 35.69
N LYS A 475 10.43 -1.19 35.17
CA LYS A 475 11.31 -2.30 35.53
C LYS A 475 12.33 -2.52 34.42
N ALA A 476 13.61 -2.56 34.76
CA ALA A 476 14.67 -2.83 33.78
C ALA A 476 14.53 -4.27 33.25
N ALA A 477 14.61 -4.43 31.94
CA ALA A 477 14.69 -5.73 31.28
C ALA A 477 16.16 -6.17 31.19
N THR A 478 16.40 -7.47 31.22
CA THR A 478 17.73 -8.01 30.89
C THR A 478 17.94 -7.90 29.39
N VAL A 479 18.95 -7.12 28.97
CA VAL A 479 19.28 -6.92 27.55
C VAL A 479 20.59 -7.63 27.22
N LYS A 480 20.59 -8.43 26.16
CA LYS A 480 21.79 -9.10 25.62
C LYS A 480 21.97 -8.72 24.16
N ARG A 481 23.22 -8.60 23.71
CA ARG A 481 23.52 -8.38 22.30
C ARG A 481 23.35 -9.68 21.53
N SER A 482 22.69 -9.63 20.37
CA SER A 482 22.41 -10.77 19.50
C SER A 482 22.71 -10.36 18.05
N GLY A 483 23.91 -10.70 17.55
CA GLY A 483 24.39 -10.24 16.25
C GLY A 483 24.48 -8.70 16.17
N SER A 484 23.79 -8.12 15.18
CA SER A 484 23.66 -6.66 14.99
C SER A 484 22.53 -6.03 15.80
N ALA A 485 21.73 -6.82 16.52
CA ALA A 485 20.57 -6.40 17.30
C ALA A 485 20.77 -6.71 18.79
N TRP A 486 19.72 -6.43 19.58
CA TRP A 486 19.64 -6.74 21.00
C TRP A 486 18.39 -7.57 21.27
N GLN A 487 18.42 -8.34 22.36
CA GLN A 487 17.27 -9.07 22.86
C GLN A 487 17.02 -8.67 24.31
N ALA A 488 15.80 -8.23 24.59
CA ALA A 488 15.33 -7.92 25.94
C ALA A 488 14.42 -9.04 26.45
N SER A 489 14.64 -9.48 27.69
CA SER A 489 13.73 -10.38 28.40
C SER A 489 12.81 -9.57 29.29
N VAL A 490 11.51 -9.58 28.99
CA VAL A 490 10.49 -8.77 29.67
C VAL A 490 9.55 -9.68 30.45
N HIS A 491 9.46 -9.48 31.76
CA HIS A 491 8.52 -10.21 32.60
C HIS A 491 7.11 -9.61 32.50
N ASN A 492 6.14 -10.45 32.20
CA ASN A 492 4.76 -10.06 31.98
C ASN A 492 3.99 -10.03 33.31
N PRO A 493 3.04 -9.08 33.50
CA PRO A 493 2.10 -9.15 34.61
C PRO A 493 1.07 -10.27 34.39
N ALA A 494 0.23 -10.53 35.39
CA ALA A 494 -0.89 -11.47 35.29
C ALA A 494 -1.99 -11.04 34.30
N SER A 495 -2.14 -9.74 34.04
CA SER A 495 -3.13 -9.21 33.10
C SER A 495 -2.78 -7.79 32.64
N GLY A 496 -3.52 -7.29 31.63
CA GLY A 496 -3.42 -5.91 31.16
C GLY A 496 -2.56 -5.79 29.91
N ALA A 497 -1.65 -4.81 29.89
CA ALA A 497 -0.77 -4.55 28.75
C ALA A 497 0.59 -4.05 29.23
N VAL A 498 1.62 -4.35 28.44
CA VAL A 498 2.99 -3.93 28.72
C VAL A 498 3.33 -2.71 27.87
N ALA A 499 3.86 -1.65 28.48
CA ALA A 499 4.55 -0.57 27.78
C ALA A 499 6.05 -0.87 27.72
N LEU A 500 6.70 -0.51 26.62
CA LEU A 500 8.13 -0.70 26.41
C LEU A 500 8.82 0.65 26.29
N ARG A 501 9.98 0.78 26.93
CA ARG A 501 10.86 1.94 26.81
C ARG A 501 12.26 1.48 26.45
N SER A 502 12.91 2.18 25.54
CA SER A 502 14.33 2.01 25.26
C SER A 502 15.11 3.26 25.59
N GLU A 503 16.40 3.07 25.76
CA GLU A 503 17.39 4.12 25.64
C GLU A 503 18.56 3.61 24.80
N VAL A 504 18.90 4.37 23.77
CA VAL A 504 20.04 4.12 22.89
C VAL A 504 21.02 5.28 23.03
N THR A 505 22.29 4.97 23.25
CA THR A 505 23.37 5.97 23.26
C THR A 505 24.44 5.61 22.24
N ASP A 506 25.05 6.61 21.62
CA ASP A 506 26.22 6.41 20.76
C ASP A 506 27.55 6.67 21.50
N SER A 507 28.66 6.71 20.76
CA SER A 507 29.99 7.02 21.31
C SER A 507 30.24 8.53 21.53
N ALA A 508 29.48 9.40 20.87
CA ALA A 508 29.60 10.86 20.98
C ALA A 508 28.78 11.45 22.14
N GLY A 509 27.91 10.63 22.75
CA GLY A 509 27.03 11.01 23.85
C GLY A 509 25.63 11.43 23.42
N ASP A 510 25.31 11.26 22.13
CA ASP A 510 23.94 11.43 21.63
C ASP A 510 23.06 10.31 22.21
N ARG A 511 21.82 10.65 22.55
CA ARG A 511 20.91 9.78 23.29
C ARG A 511 19.51 9.83 22.69
N SER A 512 18.89 8.67 22.54
CA SER A 512 17.50 8.50 22.12
C SER A 512 16.76 7.71 23.17
N VAL A 513 15.70 8.26 23.73
CA VAL A 513 14.75 7.54 24.59
C VAL A 513 13.44 7.46 23.86
N GLU A 514 12.92 6.25 23.74
CA GLU A 514 11.64 5.99 23.09
C GLU A 514 10.74 5.22 24.06
N THR A 515 9.44 5.50 24.05
CA THR A 515 8.46 4.73 24.79
C THR A 515 7.23 4.47 23.93
N VAL A 516 6.82 3.21 23.84
CA VAL A 516 5.54 2.81 23.25
C VAL A 516 4.63 2.31 24.37
N TYR A 517 3.48 2.97 24.54
CA TYR A 517 2.50 2.62 25.56
C TYR A 517 1.59 1.50 25.05
N ARG A 518 1.21 0.55 25.92
CA ARG A 518 0.44 -0.66 25.55
C ARG A 518 1.02 -1.33 24.30
N ALA A 519 2.32 -1.62 24.34
CA ALA A 519 3.07 -2.22 23.24
C ALA A 519 2.52 -3.60 22.85
N TYR A 520 2.14 -4.41 23.83
CA TYR A 520 1.41 -5.67 23.63
C TYR A 520 0.52 -5.98 24.84
N ALA A 521 -0.46 -6.86 24.67
CA ALA A 521 -1.42 -7.23 25.71
C ALA A 521 -0.99 -8.50 26.46
N ILE A 522 -1.67 -8.80 27.57
CA ILE A 522 -1.57 -10.06 28.31
C ILE A 522 -2.94 -10.74 28.27
N GLY A 523 -2.99 -12.03 27.94
CA GLY A 523 -4.23 -12.78 27.79
C GLY A 523 -4.05 -14.25 27.48
#